data_AF-X6PTC6-F1
#
_entry.id   AF-X6PTC6-F1
#
_cell.length_a   1.000
_cell.length_b   1.000
_cell.length_c   1.000
_cell.angle_alpha   90.00
_cell.angle_beta   90.00
_cell.angle_gamma   90.00
#
_symmetry.space_group_name_H-M   'P 1'
#
loop_
_entity.id
_entity.type
_entity.pdbx_description
1 polymer ?
#
loop_
_entity_poly.entity_id
_entity_poly.type
_entity_poly.pdbx_seq_one_letter_code
_entity_poly.pdbx_strand_id
1 'polypeptide(L)' 'MRDEFLAWQSGDYAYTWQGNGMLRSVTRPDGKTVTFRYDALGRRIEKVFDGRVYR' A
#
# COMPACT_ATOMS: atom_id res chain seq x y z
N MET A 1 15.56 10.36 -20.52
CA MET A 1 16.56 9.29 -20.30
C MET A 1 16.76 8.91 -18.83
N ARG A 2 16.04 9.49 -17.84
CA ARG A 2 16.12 9.07 -16.42
C ARG A 2 14.98 8.14 -15.97
N ASP A 3 13.91 8.01 -16.77
CA ASP A 3 12.68 7.35 -16.33
C ASP A 3 12.64 5.84 -16.67
N GLU A 4 13.55 5.33 -17.50
CA GLU A 4 13.57 3.91 -17.90
C GLU A 4 14.09 2.97 -16.80
N PHE A 5 14.80 3.48 -15.80
CA PHE A 5 15.35 2.69 -14.70
C PHE A 5 14.45 2.61 -13.46
N LEU A 6 13.33 3.35 -13.42
CA LEU A 6 12.35 3.33 -12.32
C LEU A 6 11.04 2.65 -12.73
N ALA A 7 11.05 1.90 -13.83
CA ALA A 7 9.91 1.08 -14.22
C ALA A 7 9.68 -0.01 -13.16
N TRP A 8 8.40 -0.30 -12.89
CA TRP A 8 7.99 -1.39 -12.02
C TRP A 8 8.54 -2.73 -12.51
N GLN A 9 9.33 -3.40 -11.68
CA GLN A 9 9.92 -4.70 -11.95
C GLN A 9 9.23 -5.82 -11.19
N SER A 10 9.40 -7.05 -11.70
CA SER A 10 9.04 -8.24 -10.95
C SER A 10 9.82 -8.29 -9.63
N GLY A 11 9.10 -8.36 -8.52
CA GLY A 11 9.68 -8.32 -7.16
C GLY A 11 9.53 -6.97 -6.46
N ASP A 12 9.10 -5.92 -7.16
CA ASP A 12 8.96 -4.60 -6.58
C ASP A 12 7.79 -4.51 -5.59
N TYR A 13 7.98 -3.64 -4.60
CA TYR A 13 6.94 -3.21 -3.70
C TYR A 13 6.86 -1.69 -3.72
N ALA A 14 5.65 -1.14 -3.78
CA ALA A 14 5.43 0.28 -3.53
C ALA A 14 4.64 0.48 -2.24
N TYR A 15 5.06 1.47 -1.47
CA TYR A 15 4.43 1.85 -0.20
C TYR A 15 3.95 3.29 -0.32
N THR A 16 2.67 3.51 -0.06
CA THR A 16 2.11 4.86 0.02
C THR A 16 1.85 5.19 1.48
N TRP A 17 2.36 6.32 1.94
CA TRP A 17 2.21 6.80 3.30
C TRP A 17 1.27 8.02 3.34
N GLN A 18 0.60 8.21 4.48
CA GLN A 18 -0.14 9.42 4.79
C GLN A 18 0.81 10.48 5.36
N GLY A 19 0.38 11.74 5.39
CA GLY A 19 1.18 12.85 5.94
C GLY A 19 1.51 12.69 7.43
N ASN A 20 0.74 11.88 8.17
CA ASN A 20 1.00 11.54 9.56
C ASN A 20 1.88 10.29 9.74
N GLY A 21 2.49 9.78 8.67
CA GLY A 21 3.38 8.61 8.72
C GLY A 21 2.66 7.26 8.77
N MET A 22 1.33 7.20 8.66
CA MET A 22 0.61 5.92 8.61
C MET A 22 0.64 5.30 7.21
N LEU A 23 0.83 3.99 7.13
CA LEU A 23 0.85 3.26 5.86
C LEU A 23 -0.55 3.23 5.24
N ARG A 24 -0.75 3.85 4.08
CA ARG A 24 -2.05 3.87 3.37
C ARG A 24 -2.25 2.62 2.52
N SER A 25 -1.24 2.24 1.75
CA SER A 25 -1.31 1.09 0.86
C SER A 25 0.04 0.47 0.55
N VAL A 26 0.01 -0.80 0.17
CA VAL A 26 1.14 -1.56 -0.35
C VAL A 26 0.73 -2.18 -1.68
N THR A 27 1.43 -1.85 -2.75
CA THR A 27 1.37 -2.59 -4.01
C THR A 27 2.44 -3.67 -3.97
N ARG A 28 2.03 -4.91 -4.20
CA ARG A 28 2.87 -6.11 -4.17
C ARG A 28 3.41 -6.43 -5.57
N PRO A 29 4.44 -7.29 -5.67
CA PRO A 29 5.02 -7.71 -6.95
C PRO A 29 4.04 -8.29 -7.96
N ASP A 30 2.95 -8.89 -7.46
CA ASP A 30 1.86 -9.46 -8.27
C ASP A 30 0.89 -8.38 -8.80
N GLY A 31 1.20 -7.10 -8.61
CA GLY A 31 0.38 -5.95 -8.99
C GLY A 31 -0.82 -5.71 -8.07
N LYS A 32 -1.08 -6.59 -7.10
CA LYS A 32 -2.22 -6.43 -6.19
C LYS A 32 -1.91 -5.41 -5.11
N THR A 33 -2.92 -4.61 -4.76
CA THR A 33 -2.80 -3.58 -3.74
C THR A 33 -3.54 -3.97 -2.46
N VAL A 34 -2.88 -3.81 -1.33
CA VAL A 34 -3.45 -3.87 0.01
C VAL A 34 -3.67 -2.44 0.49
N THR A 35 -4.83 -2.12 1.05
CA THR A 35 -5.09 -0.79 1.64
C THR A 35 -5.40 -0.93 3.13
N PHE A 36 -5.14 0.15 3.87
CA PHE A 36 -5.35 0.22 5.31
C PHE A 36 -6.11 1.48 5.71
N ARG A 37 -6.96 1.36 6.73
CA ARG A 37 -7.63 2.50 7.37
C ARG A 37 -7.39 2.49 8.86
N TYR A 38 -7.37 3.68 9.42
CA TYR A 38 -7.04 3.95 10.80
C TYR A 38 -8.12 4.83 11.42
N ASP A 39 -8.35 4.66 12.72
CA ASP A 39 -9.13 5.61 13.51
C ASP A 39 -8.27 6.81 13.94
N ALA A 40 -8.89 7.76 14.65
CA ALA A 40 -8.23 8.97 15.14
C ALA A 40 -7.11 8.69 16.16
N LEU A 41 -7.08 7.52 16.80
CA LEU A 41 -6.03 7.10 17.72
C LEU A 41 -4.89 6.35 17.01
N GLY A 42 -4.97 6.20 15.69
CA GLY A 42 -3.97 5.51 14.88
C GLY A 42 -4.03 4.00 14.96
N ARG A 43 -5.13 3.42 15.46
CA ARG A 43 -5.33 1.98 15.43
C ARG A 43 -5.83 1.60 14.04
N ARG A 44 -5.24 0.55 13.46
CA ARG A 44 -5.73 0.01 12.19
C ARG A 44 -7.08 -0.67 12.43
N ILE A 45 -8.11 -0.21 11.73
CA ILE A 45 -9.49 -0.73 11.83
C ILE A 45 -9.94 -1.49 10.58
N GLU A 46 -9.19 -1.38 9.49
CA GLU A 46 -9.50 -2.05 8.24
C GLU A 46 -8.21 -2.38 7.46
N LYS A 47 -8.17 -3.57 6.88
CA LYS A 47 -7.27 -3.97 5.81
C LYS A 47 -8.12 -4.53 4.68
N VAL A 48 -7.93 -4.03 3.45
CA VAL A 48 -8.59 -4.58 2.27
C VAL A 48 -7.55 -5.23 1.36
N PHE A 49 -7.83 -6.45 0.92
CA PHE A 49 -7.02 -7.17 -0.06
C PHE A 49 -7.91 -8.07 -0.91
N ASP A 50 -7.78 -7.97 -2.23
CA ASP A 50 -8.47 -8.87 -3.18
C ASP A 50 -10.00 -8.89 -2.98
N GLY A 51 -10.58 -7.71 -2.74
CA GLY A 51 -12.01 -7.55 -2.46
C GLY A 51 -12.46 -7.99 -1.06
N ARG A 52 -11.56 -8.55 -0.24
CA ARG A 52 -11.84 -8.98 1.13
C ARG A 52 -11.44 -7.93 2.15
N VAL A 53 -12.32 -7.72 3.12
CA VAL A 53 -12.11 -6.82 4.25
C VAL A 53 -11.71 -7.64 5.48
N TYR A 54 -10.63 -7.23 6.13
CA TYR A 54 -10.12 -7.75 7.40
C TYR A 54 -10.20 -6.63 8.44
N ARG A 55 -10.76 -6.92 9.62
CA ARG A 55 -10.99 -5.94 10.70
C ARG A 55 -10.30 -6.43 11.96
#